data_AF-A0A7H8XLY3-F1
#
_entry.id   AF-A0A7H8XLY3-F1
#
_cell.length_a   1.000
_cell.length_b   1.000
_cell.length_c   1.000
_cell.angle_alpha   90.00
_cell.angle_beta   90.00
_cell.angle_gamma   90.00
#
_symmetry.space_group_name_H-M   'P 1'
#
loop_
_entity.id
_entity.type
_entity.pdbx_description
1 polymer ?
#
loop_
_entity_poly.entity_id
_entity_poly.type
_entity_poly.pdbx_seq_one_letter_code
_entity_poly.pdbx_strand_id
1 'polypeptide(L)'
;MSSGAATPLISVIVPTYNRAPLLRGTLTALAGQRMPAERYEVVVADDGSTDDTRQTVDAFADRLRLRYHFQPDLGFRAAAARNAGARLATGDVLAFVDTGVLPGPDFLAAHLAAHARPGPPRAVLGYTFGYQPGDPLPGLEAATRDRSPEEIVRAFGALPSFQDGRHATFASTAFDLSRVPLAWQLFWSLNCSVPAAGFHAVGGFDEDFRSWGGEDIELGLRLDRHGLAFEVSREAWAVDSPHPREATGDTGDNPSNVLTILRKHPEPVLELLWAWFARHLPQLEDTRAWHLRQELPAIRRAVNRVRALDVTAELARLRDTVPPGARIAVFGCGGELPPGFPPAHLFDYDETLLAKLPDDPARPARHALGIRTVLPDDAVDVVWLTSRMTPLWRRWRAHLLAETHRIGGSVQGPLVQGPLVQVAAAASVAAG
;
A
#
# COMPACT_ATOMS: atom_id res chain seq x y z
N MET A 1 -8.30 20.91 43.74
CA MET A 1 -8.57 21.49 42.41
C MET A 1 -7.81 20.65 41.41
N SER A 2 -8.49 19.76 40.68
CA SER A 2 -7.88 18.99 39.60
C SER A 2 -7.53 19.98 38.48
N SER A 3 -6.25 20.18 38.18
CA SER A 3 -5.86 20.91 36.98
C SER A 3 -6.39 20.10 35.80
N GLY A 4 -7.42 20.62 35.13
CA GLY A 4 -7.89 20.05 33.88
C GLY A 4 -6.77 20.14 32.86
N ALA A 5 -5.96 19.08 32.74
CA ALA A 5 -4.89 19.03 31.78
C ALA A 5 -5.51 19.18 30.39
N ALA A 6 -5.08 20.18 29.62
CA ALA A 6 -5.55 20.39 28.27
C ALA A 6 -5.38 19.09 27.46
N THR A 7 -6.39 18.78 26.65
CA THR A 7 -6.35 17.64 25.73
C THR A 7 -5.13 17.79 24.82
N PRO A 8 -4.29 16.74 24.67
CA PRO A 8 -3.20 16.75 23.69
C PRO A 8 -3.74 17.10 22.30
N LEU A 9 -2.95 17.80 21.49
CA LEU A 9 -3.31 18.03 20.09
C LEU A 9 -2.94 16.86 19.19
N ILE A 10 -1.90 16.12 19.58
CA ILE A 10 -1.33 15.02 18.82
C ILE A 10 -0.96 13.88 19.77
N SER A 11 -1.35 12.67 19.40
CA SER A 11 -0.97 11.44 20.10
C SER A 11 -0.01 10.64 19.24
N VAL A 12 1.18 10.38 19.75
CA VAL A 12 2.22 9.60 19.07
C VAL A 12 2.06 8.14 19.44
N ILE A 13 1.74 7.28 18.47
CA ILE A 13 1.60 5.84 18.66
C ILE A 13 2.90 5.16 18.24
N VAL A 14 3.54 4.49 19.18
CA VAL A 14 4.80 3.76 18.98
C VAL A 14 4.57 2.26 19.19
N PRO A 15 4.41 1.47 18.11
CA PRO A 15 4.36 0.01 18.23
C PRO A 15 5.75 -0.53 18.56
N THR A 16 5.82 -1.53 19.44
CA THR A 16 7.09 -2.13 19.87
C THR A 16 6.95 -3.62 20.17
N TYR A 17 8.05 -4.36 20.00
CA TYR A 17 8.16 -5.78 20.32
C TYR A 17 9.64 -6.13 20.51
N ASN A 18 10.04 -6.52 21.72
CA ASN A 18 11.41 -6.96 22.08
C ASN A 18 12.53 -6.03 21.58
N ARG A 19 12.32 -4.71 21.71
CA ARG A 19 13.20 -3.67 21.18
C ARG A 19 13.49 -2.57 22.20
N ALA A 20 13.59 -2.91 23.49
CA ALA A 20 13.80 -1.94 24.56
C ALA A 20 14.93 -0.91 24.29
N PRO A 21 16.12 -1.29 23.74
CA PRO A 21 17.16 -0.32 23.43
C PRO A 21 16.77 0.70 22.35
N LEU A 22 16.09 0.25 21.29
CA LEU A 22 15.61 1.12 20.21
C LEU A 22 14.48 2.02 20.70
N LEU A 23 13.56 1.47 21.50
CA LEU A 23 12.47 2.22 22.10
C LEU A 23 13.00 3.35 22.99
N ARG A 24 14.07 3.10 23.77
CA ARG A 24 14.73 4.14 24.56
C ARG A 24 15.21 5.30 23.70
N GLY A 25 15.78 5.01 22.52
CA GLY A 25 16.18 6.02 21.54
C GLY A 25 14.99 6.84 21.05
N THR A 26 13.93 6.18 20.60
CA THR A 26 12.68 6.83 20.16
C THR A 26 12.06 7.71 21.24
N LEU A 27 11.93 7.20 22.48
CA LEU A 27 11.39 7.96 23.62
C LEU A 27 12.29 9.14 24.01
N THR A 28 13.61 8.98 23.90
CA THR A 28 14.56 10.09 24.13
C THR A 28 14.36 11.21 23.11
N ALA A 29 14.21 10.88 21.83
CA ALA A 29 13.95 11.86 20.77
C ALA A 29 12.58 12.52 20.91
N LEU A 30 11.55 11.78 21.34
CA LEU A 30 10.22 12.32 21.65
C LEU A 30 10.25 13.23 22.88
N ALA A 31 10.99 12.89 23.93
CA ALA A 31 11.18 13.77 25.09
C ALA A 31 12.02 15.01 24.78
N GLY A 32 12.73 15.03 23.64
CA GLY A 32 13.51 16.16 23.14
C GLY A 32 12.76 17.09 22.20
N GLN A 33 11.45 16.91 22.00
CA GLN A 33 10.65 17.82 21.17
C GLN A 33 10.62 19.23 21.77
N ARG A 34 10.70 20.26 20.92
CA ARG A 34 10.55 21.66 21.34
C ARG A 34 9.10 22.05 21.64
N MET A 35 8.15 21.20 21.24
CA MET A 35 6.75 21.32 21.62
C MET A 35 6.59 21.08 23.13
N PRO A 36 5.79 21.90 23.87
CA PRO A 36 5.51 21.65 25.28
C PRO A 36 4.88 20.27 25.51
N ALA A 37 5.33 19.57 26.55
CA ALA A 37 4.92 18.18 26.86
C ALA A 37 3.41 18.06 27.15
N GLU A 38 2.73 19.15 27.51
CA GLU A 38 1.29 19.17 27.72
C GLU A 38 0.49 19.12 26.41
N ARG A 39 1.12 19.44 25.27
CA ARG A 39 0.47 19.54 23.96
C ARG A 39 0.46 18.24 23.17
N TYR A 40 1.17 17.22 23.64
CA TYR A 40 1.19 15.90 23.02
C TYR A 40 1.20 14.79 24.07
N GLU A 41 0.89 13.59 23.64
CA GLU A 41 1.08 12.38 24.44
C GLU A 41 1.76 11.30 23.62
N VAL A 42 2.36 10.33 24.30
CA VAL A 42 3.01 9.18 23.66
C VAL A 42 2.33 7.91 24.16
N VAL A 43 1.81 7.12 23.23
CA VAL A 43 1.18 5.83 23.49
C VAL A 43 2.10 4.74 22.96
N VAL A 44 2.74 4.01 23.88
CA VAL A 44 3.55 2.84 23.53
C VAL A 44 2.62 1.62 23.46
N ALA A 45 2.58 0.98 22.31
CA ALA A 45 1.77 -0.22 22.07
C ALA A 45 2.67 -1.44 21.90
N ASP A 46 2.75 -2.23 22.95
CA ASP A 46 3.63 -3.39 23.07
C ASP A 46 2.92 -4.67 22.60
N ASP A 47 3.48 -5.31 21.58
CA ASP A 47 2.98 -6.54 20.93
C ASP A 47 3.48 -7.83 21.63
N GLY A 48 3.65 -7.78 22.95
CA GLY A 48 3.98 -8.96 23.75
C GLY A 48 5.46 -9.09 24.10
N SER A 49 6.17 -7.97 24.29
CA SER A 49 7.58 -8.00 24.66
C SER A 49 7.82 -8.74 25.98
N THR A 50 8.96 -9.44 26.03
CA THR A 50 9.46 -10.16 27.20
C THR A 50 10.78 -9.57 27.73
N ASP A 51 11.32 -8.56 27.06
CA ASP A 51 12.49 -7.80 27.47
C ASP A 51 12.14 -6.63 28.42
N ASP A 52 13.08 -5.71 28.64
CA ASP A 52 12.92 -4.55 29.52
C ASP A 52 12.06 -3.42 28.92
N THR A 53 11.17 -3.72 27.95
CA THR A 53 10.34 -2.72 27.25
C THR A 53 9.50 -1.92 28.23
N ARG A 54 8.75 -2.58 29.12
CA ARG A 54 7.90 -1.88 30.10
C ARG A 54 8.72 -0.97 31.02
N GLN A 55 9.84 -1.46 31.53
CA GLN A 55 10.73 -0.69 32.40
C GLN A 55 11.32 0.52 31.66
N THR A 56 11.64 0.34 30.38
CA THR A 56 12.08 1.44 29.52
C THR A 56 11.01 2.50 29.37
N VAL A 57 9.73 2.14 29.22
CA VAL A 57 8.62 3.12 29.18
C VAL A 57 8.47 3.84 30.52
N ASP A 58 8.44 3.10 31.62
CA ASP A 58 8.25 3.67 32.96
C ASP A 58 9.35 4.69 33.32
N ALA A 59 10.57 4.51 32.82
CA ALA A 59 11.70 5.42 33.01
C ALA A 59 11.54 6.81 32.34
N PHE A 60 10.52 7.02 31.51
CA PHE A 60 10.23 8.33 30.88
C PHE A 60 8.95 9.00 31.41
N ALA A 61 8.30 8.43 32.42
CA ALA A 61 7.01 8.91 32.95
C ALA A 61 7.06 10.32 33.55
N ASP A 62 8.24 10.79 33.95
CA ASP A 62 8.50 12.15 34.45
C ASP A 62 8.73 13.18 33.33
N ARG A 63 9.05 12.72 32.11
CA ARG A 63 9.40 13.56 30.95
C ARG A 63 8.32 13.61 29.88
N LEU A 64 7.47 12.58 29.82
CA LEU A 64 6.47 12.41 28.78
C LEU A 64 5.10 12.09 29.38
N ARG A 65 4.04 12.61 28.77
CA ARG A 65 2.67 12.14 29.01
C ARG A 65 2.51 10.76 28.36
N LEU A 66 2.78 9.71 29.11
CA LEU A 66 2.79 8.34 28.61
C LEU A 66 1.49 7.59 28.84
N ARG A 67 1.11 6.79 27.85
CA ARG A 67 0.20 5.67 27.98
C ARG A 67 0.90 4.42 27.47
N TYR A 68 0.58 3.29 28.08
CA TYR A 68 1.15 2.01 27.70
C TYR A 68 0.02 1.00 27.48
N HIS A 69 0.04 0.35 26.33
CA HIS A 69 -0.79 -0.79 26.00
C HIS A 69 0.09 -2.02 25.87
N PHE A 70 -0.35 -3.13 26.44
CA PHE A 70 0.25 -4.44 26.26
C PHE A 70 -0.79 -5.41 25.72
N GLN A 71 -0.41 -6.17 24.70
CA GLN A 71 -1.13 -7.37 24.28
C GLN A 71 -0.20 -8.60 24.41
N PRO A 72 -0.72 -9.80 24.72
CA PRO A 72 0.10 -11.00 24.81
C PRO A 72 0.83 -11.31 23.49
N ASP A 73 2.00 -11.94 23.51
CA ASP A 73 2.64 -12.39 22.27
C ASP A 73 1.83 -13.52 21.63
N LEU A 74 1.29 -13.29 20.43
CA LEU A 74 0.61 -14.29 19.59
C LEU A 74 1.16 -14.25 18.15
N GLY A 75 2.45 -13.94 18.01
CA GLY A 75 3.11 -13.68 16.74
C GLY A 75 2.96 -12.22 16.28
N PHE A 76 3.38 -11.94 15.04
CA PHE A 76 3.41 -10.58 14.48
C PHE A 76 2.00 -9.99 14.35
N ARG A 77 1.69 -8.94 15.13
CA ARG A 77 0.38 -8.27 15.16
C ARG A 77 0.51 -6.76 15.33
N ALA A 78 1.49 -6.16 14.63
CA ALA A 78 1.75 -4.72 14.65
C ALA A 78 0.50 -3.88 14.31
N ALA A 79 -0.34 -4.31 13.37
CA ALA A 79 -1.61 -3.65 13.06
C ALA A 79 -2.54 -3.56 14.28
N ALA A 80 -2.69 -4.66 15.02
CA ALA A 80 -3.51 -4.71 16.24
C ALA A 80 -2.92 -3.84 17.35
N ALA A 81 -1.59 -3.86 17.53
CA ALA A 81 -0.90 -3.01 18.50
C ALA A 81 -1.10 -1.52 18.16
N ARG A 82 -0.90 -1.10 16.91
CA ARG A 82 -1.15 0.29 16.47
C ARG A 82 -2.59 0.71 16.69
N ASN A 83 -3.57 -0.16 16.37
CA ASN A 83 -4.97 0.11 16.65
C ASN A 83 -5.26 0.25 18.14
N ALA A 84 -4.66 -0.58 18.99
CA ALA A 84 -4.83 -0.50 20.43
C ALA A 84 -4.26 0.81 20.99
N GLY A 85 -3.09 1.22 20.51
CA GLY A 85 -2.53 2.53 20.83
C GLY A 85 -3.45 3.68 20.38
N ALA A 86 -3.96 3.63 19.16
CA ALA A 86 -4.89 4.63 18.64
C ALA A 86 -6.21 4.70 19.42
N ARG A 87 -6.72 3.58 19.95
CA ARG A 87 -7.93 3.57 20.80
C ARG A 87 -7.71 4.24 22.16
N LEU A 88 -6.47 4.29 22.66
CA LEU A 88 -6.11 4.95 23.91
C LEU A 88 -5.75 6.43 23.72
N ALA A 89 -5.46 6.84 22.49
CA ALA A 89 -5.12 8.19 22.13
C ALA A 89 -6.30 9.16 22.34
N THR A 90 -5.97 10.39 22.70
CA THR A 90 -6.91 11.47 23.01
C THR A 90 -6.70 12.72 22.15
N GLY A 91 -5.63 12.75 21.36
CA GLY A 91 -5.33 13.86 20.46
C GLY A 91 -6.13 13.83 19.17
N ASP A 92 -6.40 15.00 18.62
CA ASP A 92 -7.14 15.17 17.36
C ASP A 92 -6.34 14.65 16.15
N VAL A 93 -5.02 14.58 16.27
CA VAL A 93 -4.10 13.99 15.28
C VAL A 93 -3.43 12.76 15.88
N LEU A 94 -3.43 11.66 15.12
CA LEU A 94 -2.66 10.46 15.42
C LEU A 94 -1.38 10.47 14.59
N ALA A 95 -0.22 10.41 15.23
CA ALA A 95 1.07 10.24 14.55
C ALA A 95 1.63 8.85 14.82
N PHE A 96 1.91 8.08 13.78
CA PHE A 96 2.53 6.77 13.88
C PHE A 96 4.05 6.91 13.68
N VAL A 97 4.80 6.33 14.60
CA VAL A 97 6.27 6.34 14.61
C VAL A 97 6.76 4.95 15.01
N ASP A 98 7.53 4.30 14.15
CA ASP A 98 8.07 2.97 14.47
C ASP A 98 9.12 3.04 15.60
N THR A 99 9.22 1.97 16.38
CA THR A 99 10.33 1.80 17.32
C THR A 99 11.66 1.79 16.57
N GLY A 100 12.63 2.60 17.01
CA GLY A 100 13.91 2.78 16.34
C GLY A 100 13.95 3.98 15.40
N VAL A 101 12.80 4.62 15.13
CA VAL A 101 12.75 5.93 14.48
C VAL A 101 13.05 7.01 15.51
N LEU A 102 13.91 7.97 15.14
CA LEU A 102 14.37 9.08 15.96
C LEU A 102 13.84 10.41 15.38
N PRO A 103 12.70 10.91 15.86
CA PRO A 103 12.12 12.18 15.41
C PRO A 103 13.07 13.38 15.59
N GLY A 104 13.10 14.29 14.62
CA GLY A 104 13.74 15.60 14.77
C GLY A 104 13.03 16.48 15.82
N PRO A 105 13.66 17.54 16.33
CA PRO A 105 13.15 18.30 17.48
C PRO A 105 11.85 19.08 17.23
N ASP A 106 11.53 19.40 15.97
CA ASP A 106 10.31 20.11 15.57
C ASP A 106 9.28 19.17 14.92
N PHE A 107 9.51 17.85 14.98
CA PHE A 107 8.72 16.83 14.28
C PHE A 107 7.22 16.94 14.54
N LEU A 108 6.81 17.06 15.81
CA LEU A 108 5.39 17.14 16.18
C LEU A 108 4.77 18.46 15.72
N ALA A 109 5.51 19.56 15.83
CA ALA A 109 5.06 20.87 15.37
C ALA A 109 4.87 20.88 13.85
N ALA A 110 5.77 20.24 13.10
CA ALA A 110 5.69 20.14 11.66
C ALA A 110 4.53 19.27 11.17
N HIS A 111 4.22 18.15 11.84
CA HIS A 111 3.01 17.36 11.57
C HIS A 111 1.75 18.20 11.81
N LEU A 112 1.64 18.87 12.96
CA LEU A 112 0.49 19.73 13.27
C LEU A 112 0.36 20.91 12.30
N ALA A 113 1.46 21.54 11.92
CA ALA A 113 1.47 22.62 10.94
C ALA A 113 0.97 22.15 9.56
N ALA A 114 1.35 20.93 9.15
CA ALA A 114 0.84 20.32 7.93
C ALA A 114 -0.67 20.11 7.99
N HIS A 115 -1.23 19.60 9.09
CA HIS A 115 -2.70 19.47 9.27
C HIS A 115 -3.44 20.81 9.32
N ALA A 116 -2.80 21.85 9.84
CA ALA A 116 -3.39 23.19 9.96
C ALA A 116 -3.48 23.97 8.64
N ARG A 117 -2.85 23.51 7.54
CA ARG A 117 -2.93 24.22 6.25
C ARG A 117 -4.37 24.24 5.71
N PRO A 118 -4.79 25.28 4.97
CA PRO A 118 -6.10 25.32 4.34
C PRO A 118 -6.29 24.17 3.33
N GLY A 119 -7.50 23.65 3.22
CA GLY A 119 -7.86 22.58 2.26
C GLY A 119 -8.58 21.41 2.92
N PRO A 120 -8.79 20.29 2.19
CA PRO A 120 -9.39 19.10 2.77
C PRO A 120 -8.52 18.50 3.89
N PRO A 121 -9.10 17.70 4.80
CA PRO A 121 -8.34 16.86 5.72
C PRO A 121 -7.32 16.01 4.97
N ARG A 122 -6.17 15.70 5.59
CA ARG A 122 -5.06 15.05 4.91
C ARG A 122 -4.33 14.03 5.76
N ALA A 123 -3.79 13.01 5.12
CA ALA A 123 -2.74 12.17 5.66
C ALA A 123 -1.38 12.82 5.36
N VAL A 124 -0.57 13.01 6.40
CA VAL A 124 0.76 13.64 6.32
C VAL A 124 1.83 12.55 6.41
N LEU A 125 2.66 12.45 5.38
CA LEU A 125 3.84 11.60 5.34
C LEU A 125 5.02 12.42 5.83
N GLY A 126 5.67 11.98 6.90
CA GLY A 126 6.92 12.59 7.31
C GLY A 126 8.09 12.03 6.52
N TYR A 127 9.18 12.80 6.46
CA TYR A 127 10.38 12.45 5.71
C TYR A 127 11.37 11.69 6.60
N THR A 128 11.73 10.45 6.26
CA THR A 128 12.59 9.63 7.13
C THR A 128 13.91 9.33 6.45
N PHE A 129 14.99 9.87 7.03
CA PHE A 129 16.35 9.60 6.60
C PHE A 129 16.82 8.20 7.04
N GLY A 130 17.68 7.59 6.24
CA GLY A 130 18.43 6.37 6.62
C GLY A 130 17.66 5.05 6.56
N TYR A 131 16.37 5.07 6.19
CA TYR A 131 15.57 3.86 6.07
C TYR A 131 15.98 3.04 4.82
N GLN A 132 16.92 2.12 5.00
CA GLN A 132 17.46 1.22 3.97
C GLN A 132 17.68 -0.19 4.56
N PRO A 133 16.63 -0.97 4.83
CA PRO A 133 16.77 -2.26 5.51
C PRO A 133 17.65 -3.29 4.81
N GLY A 134 17.68 -3.27 3.48
CA GLY A 134 18.48 -4.21 2.69
C GLY A 134 19.95 -3.79 2.54
N ASP A 135 20.28 -2.52 2.81
CA ASP A 135 21.63 -1.97 2.64
C ASP A 135 21.82 -0.74 3.55
N PRO A 136 21.91 -0.95 4.88
CA PRO A 136 21.98 0.15 5.83
C PRO A 136 23.28 0.94 5.65
N LEU A 137 23.18 2.27 5.77
CA LEU A 137 24.33 3.15 5.61
C LEU A 137 25.45 2.81 6.63
N PRO A 138 26.69 2.56 6.18
CA PRO A 138 27.79 2.25 7.09
C PRO A 138 28.01 3.34 8.15
N GLY A 139 28.12 2.91 9.41
CA GLY A 139 28.35 3.80 10.56
C GLY A 139 27.09 4.49 11.10
N LEU A 140 25.93 4.37 10.44
CA LEU A 140 24.69 4.97 10.91
C LEU A 140 24.21 4.36 12.23
N GLU A 141 24.31 3.05 12.40
CA GLU A 141 23.93 2.37 13.65
C GLU A 141 24.68 2.95 14.86
N ALA A 142 26.01 3.08 14.77
CA ALA A 142 26.81 3.70 15.82
C ALA A 142 26.42 5.17 16.05
N ALA A 143 26.22 5.94 14.98
CA ALA A 143 25.78 7.32 15.08
C ALA A 143 24.41 7.46 15.79
N THR A 144 23.47 6.54 15.55
CA THR A 144 22.14 6.55 16.19
C THR A 144 22.16 6.23 17.67
N ARG A 145 23.25 5.61 18.18
CA ARG A 145 23.45 5.36 19.62
C ARG A 145 24.04 6.55 20.35
N ASP A 146 24.93 7.30 19.68
CA ASP A 146 25.81 8.25 20.35
C ASP A 146 25.50 9.73 20.05
N ARG A 147 24.64 10.01 19.06
CA ARG A 147 24.37 11.36 18.56
C ARG A 147 22.89 11.69 18.55
N SER A 148 22.58 12.98 18.66
CA SER A 148 21.22 13.48 18.45
C SER A 148 20.80 13.37 16.98
N PRO A 149 19.49 13.33 16.68
CA PRO A 149 18.99 13.30 15.30
C PRO A 149 19.53 14.44 14.42
N GLU A 150 19.67 15.65 14.97
CA GLU A 150 20.20 16.81 14.24
C GLU A 150 21.68 16.63 13.85
N GLU A 151 22.48 16.04 14.74
CA GLU A 151 23.89 15.75 14.47
C GLU A 151 24.05 14.65 13.42
N ILE A 152 23.17 13.64 13.42
CA ILE A 152 23.16 12.58 12.41
C ILE A 152 22.81 13.19 11.05
N VAL A 153 21.73 13.98 10.96
CA VAL A 153 21.36 14.64 9.70
C VAL A 153 22.43 15.62 9.25
N ARG A 154 23.10 16.34 10.15
CA ARG A 154 24.24 17.20 9.79
C ARG A 154 25.40 16.40 9.19
N ALA A 155 25.66 15.20 9.70
CA ALA A 155 26.77 14.36 9.26
C ALA A 155 26.49 13.63 7.93
N PHE A 156 25.27 13.11 7.76
CA PHE A 156 24.93 12.23 6.63
C PHE A 156 23.92 12.83 5.64
N GLY A 157 23.28 13.96 5.97
CA GLY A 157 22.15 14.56 5.23
C GLY A 157 22.42 14.96 3.78
N ALA A 158 23.69 15.06 3.38
CA ALA A 158 24.06 15.32 1.98
C ALA A 158 24.19 14.03 1.14
N LEU A 159 24.24 12.86 1.76
CA LEU A 159 24.40 11.58 1.07
C LEU A 159 23.07 11.16 0.42
N PRO A 160 23.05 10.82 -0.88
CA PRO A 160 21.86 10.29 -1.55
C PRO A 160 21.32 9.01 -0.90
N SER A 161 22.20 8.12 -0.44
CA SER A 161 21.84 6.86 0.24
C SER A 161 21.24 7.06 1.63
N PHE A 162 21.37 8.25 2.22
CA PHE A 162 20.77 8.60 3.50
C PHE A 162 19.41 9.30 3.36
N GLN A 163 19.05 9.73 2.15
CA GLN A 163 17.73 10.31 1.91
C GLN A 163 16.61 9.28 2.15
N ASP A 164 15.39 9.77 2.30
CA ASP A 164 14.21 8.92 2.35
C ASP A 164 14.16 8.02 1.10
N GLY A 165 13.81 6.74 1.28
CA GLY A 165 13.67 5.79 0.17
C GLY A 165 12.66 6.24 -0.89
N ARG A 166 11.72 7.12 -0.55
CA ARG A 166 10.73 7.74 -1.44
C ARG A 166 11.20 9.06 -2.03
N HIS A 167 12.41 9.54 -1.73
CA HIS A 167 12.90 10.88 -2.13
C HIS A 167 12.81 11.11 -3.64
N ALA A 168 13.24 10.15 -4.46
CA ALA A 168 13.17 10.30 -5.92
C ALA A 168 11.72 10.53 -6.40
N THR A 169 10.76 9.80 -5.82
CA THR A 169 9.33 9.98 -6.10
C THR A 169 8.85 11.36 -5.67
N PHE A 170 9.19 11.81 -4.45
CA PHE A 170 8.81 13.13 -3.96
C PHE A 170 9.43 14.26 -4.79
N ALA A 171 10.72 14.18 -5.11
CA ALA A 171 11.46 15.19 -5.86
C ALA A 171 10.90 15.34 -7.29
N SER A 172 10.51 14.23 -7.93
CA SER A 172 9.91 14.26 -9.28
C SER A 172 8.57 15.01 -9.37
N THR A 173 7.95 15.36 -8.25
CA THR A 173 6.73 16.20 -8.17
C THR A 173 6.97 17.50 -7.42
N ALA A 174 8.23 17.89 -7.19
CA ALA A 174 8.57 19.02 -6.33
C ALA A 174 7.86 18.92 -4.96
N PHE A 175 7.73 17.70 -4.42
CA PHE A 175 7.08 17.39 -3.15
C PHE A 175 5.56 17.66 -3.11
N ASP A 176 4.91 17.89 -4.25
CA ASP A 176 3.45 18.01 -4.36
C ASP A 176 2.82 16.63 -4.63
N LEU A 177 2.31 15.98 -3.57
CA LEU A 177 1.70 14.65 -3.68
C LEU A 177 0.38 14.64 -4.46
N SER A 178 -0.28 15.78 -4.66
CA SER A 178 -1.48 15.85 -5.52
C SER A 178 -1.16 15.51 -6.99
N ARG A 179 0.13 15.59 -7.37
CA ARG A 179 0.64 15.23 -8.69
C ARG A 179 1.12 13.78 -8.76
N VAL A 180 1.06 13.03 -7.66
CA VAL A 180 1.43 11.62 -7.60
C VAL A 180 0.15 10.80 -7.75
N PRO A 181 -0.01 10.07 -8.87
CA PRO A 181 -1.05 9.06 -8.96
C PRO A 181 -0.87 8.06 -7.82
N LEU A 182 -1.95 7.78 -7.08
CA LEU A 182 -1.96 6.79 -5.99
C LEU A 182 -0.98 7.15 -4.86
N ALA A 183 -0.98 8.42 -4.44
CA ALA A 183 -0.14 8.91 -3.36
C ALA A 183 -0.23 8.05 -2.07
N TRP A 184 -1.38 7.39 -1.85
CA TRP A 184 -1.61 6.47 -0.75
C TRP A 184 -0.60 5.31 -0.68
N GLN A 185 0.03 4.90 -1.78
CA GLN A 185 1.07 3.86 -1.78
C GLN A 185 2.35 4.27 -1.05
N LEU A 186 2.55 5.58 -0.87
CA LEU A 186 3.70 6.14 -0.16
C LEU A 186 3.42 6.27 1.34
N PHE A 187 2.22 5.93 1.81
CA PHE A 187 1.81 6.04 3.20
C PHE A 187 2.48 4.93 4.03
N TRP A 188 3.66 5.24 4.56
CA TRP A 188 4.43 4.32 5.39
C TRP A 188 4.28 4.70 6.86
N SER A 189 3.79 3.75 7.67
CA SER A 189 3.41 4.00 9.07
C SER A 189 4.59 4.24 10.01
N LEU A 190 5.83 4.07 9.53
CA LEU A 190 7.06 4.39 10.27
C LEU A 190 7.19 5.89 10.61
N ASN A 191 6.58 6.77 9.81
CA ASN A 191 6.49 8.22 10.05
C ASN A 191 5.35 8.82 9.24
N CYS A 192 4.16 8.85 9.84
CA CYS A 192 3.01 9.52 9.24
C CYS A 192 2.07 10.08 10.33
N SER A 193 1.15 10.94 9.93
CA SER A 193 0.05 11.36 10.80
C SER A 193 -1.26 11.56 10.05
N VAL A 194 -2.37 11.38 10.76
CA VAL A 194 -3.74 11.44 10.21
C VAL A 194 -4.67 12.08 11.25
N PRO A 195 -5.78 12.73 10.83
CA PRO A 195 -6.84 13.11 11.74
C PRO A 195 -7.41 11.86 12.41
N ALA A 196 -7.55 11.87 13.74
CA ALA A 196 -8.08 10.74 14.50
C ALA A 196 -9.47 10.31 13.99
N ALA A 197 -10.33 11.29 13.68
CA ALA A 197 -11.65 11.04 13.10
C ALA A 197 -11.57 10.26 11.77
N GLY A 198 -10.64 10.62 10.88
CA GLY A 198 -10.45 9.93 9.59
C GLY A 198 -9.93 8.51 9.76
N PHE A 199 -8.98 8.30 10.67
CA PHE A 199 -8.46 6.97 11.02
C PHE A 199 -9.55 6.04 11.56
N HIS A 200 -10.37 6.53 12.50
CA HIS A 200 -11.46 5.76 13.08
C HIS A 200 -12.60 5.51 12.09
N ALA A 201 -12.92 6.48 11.22
CA ALA A 201 -13.96 6.33 10.22
C ALA A 201 -13.68 5.21 9.21
N VAL A 202 -12.41 4.94 8.90
CA VAL A 202 -12.02 3.82 8.03
C VAL A 202 -11.79 2.51 8.77
N GLY A 203 -11.85 2.50 10.11
CA GLY A 203 -11.67 1.30 10.94
C GLY A 203 -10.24 1.02 11.41
N GLY A 204 -9.31 1.96 11.25
CA GLY A 204 -7.90 1.79 11.63
C GLY A 204 -7.13 0.80 10.73
N PHE A 205 -6.01 0.26 11.19
CA PHE A 205 -5.28 -0.79 10.46
C PHE A 205 -6.10 -2.07 10.39
N ASP A 206 -5.96 -2.82 9.31
CA ASP A 206 -6.56 -4.14 9.18
C ASP A 206 -5.74 -5.17 9.98
N GLU A 207 -6.37 -5.78 11.00
CA GLU A 207 -5.68 -6.69 11.92
C GLU A 207 -5.45 -8.10 11.33
N ASP A 208 -5.94 -8.37 10.12
CA ASP A 208 -5.65 -9.61 9.37
C ASP A 208 -4.20 -9.66 8.85
N PHE A 209 -3.50 -8.53 8.82
CA PHE A 209 -2.09 -8.47 8.46
C PHE A 209 -1.23 -9.01 9.63
N ARG A 210 -0.83 -10.27 9.51
CA ARG A 210 -0.05 -11.04 10.51
C ARG A 210 1.43 -11.22 10.15
N SER A 211 1.94 -10.39 9.24
CA SER A 211 3.35 -10.32 8.87
C SER A 211 3.72 -8.92 8.42
N TRP A 212 5.01 -8.65 8.32
CA TRP A 212 5.53 -7.34 7.96
C TRP A 212 5.12 -6.90 6.55
N GLY A 213 4.61 -5.67 6.44
CA GLY A 213 4.41 -4.94 5.18
C GLY A 213 2.98 -5.00 4.61
N GLY A 214 2.51 -3.87 4.08
CA GLY A 214 1.25 -3.77 3.33
C GLY A 214 0.05 -3.28 4.14
N GLU A 215 0.07 -3.40 5.47
CA GLU A 215 -1.02 -2.93 6.33
C GLU A 215 -1.18 -1.41 6.31
N ASP A 216 -0.07 -0.69 6.12
CA ASP A 216 -0.04 0.76 6.02
C ASP A 216 -0.51 1.24 4.65
N ILE A 217 -0.06 0.60 3.57
CA ILE A 217 -0.51 0.88 2.21
C ILE A 217 -2.02 0.63 2.06
N GLU A 218 -2.53 -0.46 2.64
CA GLU A 218 -3.96 -0.77 2.65
C GLU A 218 -4.77 0.27 3.42
N LEU A 219 -4.29 0.70 4.59
CA LEU A 219 -4.88 1.82 5.32
C LEU A 219 -4.85 3.11 4.48
N GLY A 220 -3.74 3.41 3.82
CA GLY A 220 -3.60 4.55 2.91
C GLY A 220 -4.67 4.54 1.83
N LEU A 221 -4.92 3.40 1.18
CA LEU A 221 -5.98 3.25 0.18
C LEU A 221 -7.36 3.57 0.75
N ARG A 222 -7.68 3.07 1.95
CA ARG A 222 -8.97 3.35 2.60
C ARG A 222 -9.11 4.82 3.00
N LEU A 223 -8.03 5.47 3.44
CA LEU A 223 -8.01 6.91 3.74
C LEU A 223 -8.22 7.76 2.48
N ASP A 224 -7.60 7.39 1.36
CA ASP A 224 -7.79 8.04 0.05
C ASP A 224 -9.25 7.95 -0.39
N ARG A 225 -9.85 6.75 -0.32
CA ARG A 225 -11.27 6.52 -0.63
C ARG A 225 -12.23 7.23 0.32
N HIS A 226 -11.82 7.44 1.57
CA HIS A 226 -12.56 8.27 2.53
C HIS A 226 -12.48 9.77 2.21
N GLY A 227 -11.57 10.19 1.33
CA GLY A 227 -11.44 11.56 0.85
C GLY A 227 -10.33 12.36 1.52
N LEU A 228 -9.37 11.72 2.20
CA LEU A 228 -8.19 12.43 2.70
C LEU A 228 -7.25 12.75 1.53
N ALA A 229 -6.77 13.99 1.49
CA ALA A 229 -5.63 14.33 0.66
C ALA A 229 -4.33 13.73 1.24
N PHE A 230 -3.27 13.65 0.43
CA PHE A 230 -1.95 13.22 0.88
C PHE A 230 -0.97 14.38 0.76
N GLU A 231 -0.14 14.55 1.79
CA GLU A 231 0.90 15.57 1.83
C GLU A 231 2.21 14.95 2.34
N VAL A 232 3.36 15.40 1.82
CA VAL A 232 4.66 15.10 2.42
C VAL A 232 5.19 16.33 3.16
N SER A 233 5.60 16.15 4.42
CA SER A 233 6.28 17.17 5.21
C SER A 233 7.75 16.82 5.40
N ARG A 234 8.62 17.61 4.76
CA ARG A 234 10.09 17.52 4.95
C ARG A 234 10.54 18.07 6.30
N GLU A 235 9.71 18.89 6.93
CA GLU A 235 9.97 19.44 8.26
C GLU A 235 9.61 18.43 9.36
N ALA A 236 8.64 17.54 9.10
CA ALA A 236 8.30 16.42 9.97
C ALA A 236 9.27 15.24 9.76
N TRP A 237 10.56 15.50 9.93
CA TRP A 237 11.61 14.55 9.61
C TRP A 237 12.03 13.68 10.79
N ALA A 238 12.53 12.49 10.48
CA ALA A 238 13.11 11.56 11.45
C ALA A 238 14.30 10.80 10.85
N VAL A 239 15.06 10.09 11.69
CA VAL A 239 16.12 9.15 11.28
C VAL A 239 15.71 7.74 11.68
N ASP A 240 15.79 6.78 10.75
CA ASP A 240 15.64 5.35 11.07
C ASP A 240 16.95 4.80 11.61
N SER A 241 16.92 4.20 12.80
CA SER A 241 18.07 3.49 13.37
C SER A 241 18.18 2.10 12.73
N PRO A 242 19.29 1.77 12.05
CA PRO A 242 19.49 0.44 11.49
C PRO A 242 19.45 -0.64 12.57
N HIS A 243 18.68 -1.69 12.33
CA HIS A 243 18.60 -2.83 13.24
C HIS A 243 18.26 -4.12 12.49
N PRO A 244 18.69 -5.29 13.00
CA PRO A 244 18.25 -6.57 12.47
C PRO A 244 16.74 -6.67 12.48
N ARG A 245 16.16 -7.08 11.36
CA ARG A 245 14.75 -7.43 11.26
C ARG A 245 14.67 -8.93 11.39
N GLU A 246 13.81 -9.42 12.29
CA GLU A 246 13.56 -10.85 12.37
C GLU A 246 13.17 -11.34 10.98
N ALA A 247 13.92 -12.32 10.49
CA ALA A 247 13.66 -12.95 9.20
C ALA A 247 12.38 -13.78 9.33
N THR A 248 11.22 -13.12 9.34
CA THR A 248 9.98 -13.78 8.96
C THR A 248 10.20 -14.26 7.54
N GLY A 249 10.26 -15.58 7.36
CA GLY A 249 10.76 -16.26 6.16
C GLY A 249 10.49 -15.51 4.86
N ASP A 250 11.60 -15.24 4.17
CA ASP A 250 11.71 -14.57 2.88
C ASP A 250 11.36 -13.07 2.87
N THR A 251 12.30 -12.30 2.29
CA THR A 251 12.23 -10.93 1.76
C THR A 251 11.00 -10.08 2.12
N GLY A 252 11.21 -8.84 2.57
CA GLY A 252 10.19 -7.87 3.04
C GLY A 252 9.12 -7.42 2.04
N ASP A 253 8.60 -8.34 1.26
CA ASP A 253 7.53 -8.28 0.29
C ASP A 253 6.75 -9.59 0.49
N ASN A 254 6.08 -9.80 1.64
CA ASN A 254 5.34 -11.05 1.84
C ASN A 254 4.25 -11.15 0.75
N PRO A 255 4.37 -12.05 -0.24
CA PRO A 255 3.41 -12.10 -1.34
C PRO A 255 1.98 -12.36 -0.84
N SER A 256 1.85 -12.96 0.35
CA SER A 256 0.55 -13.16 1.00
C SER A 256 -0.13 -11.85 1.42
N ASN A 257 0.59 -10.84 1.91
CA ASN A 257 -0.02 -9.56 2.31
C ASN A 257 -0.53 -8.77 1.10
N VAL A 258 0.24 -8.77 0.01
CA VAL A 258 -0.19 -8.14 -1.24
C VAL A 258 -1.41 -8.86 -1.83
N LEU A 259 -1.45 -10.20 -1.77
CA LEU A 259 -2.64 -10.97 -2.13
C LEU A 259 -3.83 -10.68 -1.20
N THR A 260 -3.60 -10.44 0.09
CA THR A 260 -4.64 -10.01 1.04
C THR A 260 -5.23 -8.67 0.62
N ILE A 261 -4.39 -7.68 0.26
CA ILE A 261 -4.86 -6.38 -0.26
C ILE A 261 -5.70 -6.59 -1.51
N LEU A 262 -5.20 -7.36 -2.49
CA LEU A 262 -5.91 -7.62 -3.74
C LEU A 262 -7.25 -8.36 -3.53
N ARG A 263 -7.32 -9.27 -2.56
CA ARG A 263 -8.56 -9.98 -2.20
C ARG A 263 -9.60 -9.03 -1.60
N LYS A 264 -9.18 -8.11 -0.74
CA LYS A 264 -10.06 -7.13 -0.10
C LYS A 264 -10.50 -6.03 -1.07
N HIS A 265 -9.62 -5.68 -2.00
CA HIS A 265 -9.80 -4.60 -2.96
C HIS A 265 -9.45 -5.08 -4.38
N PRO A 266 -10.31 -5.88 -5.02
CA PRO A 266 -10.05 -6.42 -6.36
C PRO A 266 -10.26 -5.34 -7.42
N GLU A 267 -9.22 -4.56 -7.71
CA GLU A 267 -9.23 -3.50 -8.72
C GLU A 267 -7.97 -3.52 -9.60
N PRO A 268 -8.05 -3.05 -10.86
CA PRO A 268 -6.94 -3.00 -11.81
C PRO A 268 -5.65 -2.45 -11.24
N VAL A 269 -5.76 -1.40 -10.43
CA VAL A 269 -4.60 -0.69 -9.90
C VAL A 269 -3.83 -1.51 -8.86
N LEU A 270 -4.52 -2.34 -8.10
CA LEU A 270 -3.91 -3.22 -7.10
C LEU A 270 -3.29 -4.47 -7.73
N GLU A 271 -3.79 -4.91 -8.88
CA GLU A 271 -3.09 -5.92 -9.68
C GLU A 271 -1.72 -5.41 -10.16
N LEU A 272 -1.61 -4.13 -10.53
CA LEU A 272 -0.35 -3.51 -10.91
C LEU A 272 0.59 -3.36 -9.70
N LEU A 273 0.03 -3.00 -8.54
CA LEU A 273 0.80 -2.95 -7.30
C LEU A 273 1.36 -4.34 -6.94
N TRP A 274 0.59 -5.40 -7.17
CA TRP A 274 1.05 -6.78 -6.98
C TRP A 274 2.25 -7.12 -7.87
N ALA A 275 2.20 -6.76 -9.15
CA ALA A 275 3.32 -6.97 -10.07
C ALA A 275 4.58 -6.20 -9.65
N TRP A 276 4.43 -5.04 -9.00
CA TRP A 276 5.55 -4.24 -8.50
C TRP A 276 6.21 -4.83 -7.24
N PHE A 277 5.41 -5.35 -6.29
CA PHE A 277 5.91 -5.99 -5.08
C PHE A 277 6.46 -7.40 -5.31
N ALA A 278 5.96 -8.12 -6.31
CA ALA A 278 6.46 -9.45 -6.68
C ALA A 278 7.81 -9.37 -7.43
N ARG A 279 8.78 -8.61 -6.89
CA ARG A 279 10.13 -8.34 -7.41
C ARG A 279 10.96 -9.61 -7.68
N HIS A 280 10.46 -10.78 -7.29
CA HIS A 280 11.13 -12.07 -7.36
C HIS A 280 10.40 -13.10 -8.23
N LEU A 281 9.49 -12.66 -9.11
CA LEU A 281 9.09 -13.52 -10.22
C LEU A 281 10.11 -13.34 -11.35
N PRO A 282 11.05 -14.28 -11.58
CA PRO A 282 12.04 -14.20 -12.67
C PRO A 282 11.41 -14.16 -14.07
N GLN A 283 10.10 -14.37 -14.19
CA GLN A 283 9.33 -14.24 -15.43
C GLN A 283 8.86 -12.79 -15.70
N LEU A 284 9.02 -11.89 -14.73
CA LEU A 284 8.72 -10.45 -14.83
C LEU A 284 10.00 -9.67 -15.19
N GLU A 285 10.48 -9.83 -16.42
CA GLU A 285 11.65 -9.10 -16.92
C GLU A 285 11.46 -7.57 -16.79
N ASP A 286 12.43 -6.94 -16.13
CA ASP A 286 12.64 -5.49 -15.94
C ASP A 286 11.56 -4.71 -15.16
N THR A 287 11.33 -5.10 -13.90
CA THR A 287 10.57 -4.32 -12.92
C THR A 287 11.19 -2.95 -12.56
N ARG A 288 12.43 -2.66 -12.96
CA ARG A 288 13.11 -1.38 -12.68
C ARG A 288 12.51 -0.21 -13.46
N ALA A 289 11.80 -0.49 -14.56
CA ALA A 289 11.15 0.51 -15.42
C ALA A 289 9.65 0.72 -15.14
N TRP A 290 9.07 0.02 -14.16
CA TRP A 290 7.65 0.17 -13.81
C TRP A 290 7.43 1.48 -13.05
N HIS A 291 7.27 2.57 -13.79
CA HIS A 291 6.75 3.81 -13.25
C HIS A 291 5.22 3.76 -13.31
N LEU A 292 4.55 3.52 -12.19
CA LEU A 292 3.07 3.61 -12.09
C LEU A 292 2.51 4.90 -12.72
N ARG A 293 3.30 5.99 -12.68
CA ARG A 293 3.02 7.26 -13.37
C ARG A 293 2.92 7.16 -14.89
N GLN A 294 3.67 6.27 -15.51
CA GLN A 294 3.65 6.02 -16.95
C GLN A 294 2.63 4.94 -17.31
N GLU A 295 2.54 3.88 -16.51
CA GLU A 295 1.65 2.76 -16.77
C GLU A 295 0.18 3.18 -16.67
N LEU A 296 -0.28 3.76 -15.55
CA LEU A 296 -1.70 4.09 -15.37
C LEU A 296 -2.30 4.91 -16.54
N PRO A 297 -1.67 6.00 -17.01
CA PRO A 297 -2.18 6.72 -18.19
C PRO A 297 -2.16 5.88 -19.47
N ALA A 298 -1.15 5.04 -19.67
CA ALA A 298 -1.08 4.16 -20.84
C ALA A 298 -2.22 3.14 -20.85
N ILE A 299 -2.50 2.54 -19.70
CA ILE A 299 -3.62 1.61 -19.48
C ILE A 299 -4.94 2.31 -19.78
N ARG A 300 -5.16 3.47 -19.16
CA ARG A 300 -6.40 4.25 -19.37
C ARG A 300 -6.61 4.59 -20.85
N ARG A 301 -5.56 4.99 -21.58
CA ARG A 301 -5.63 5.23 -23.03
C ARG A 301 -5.89 3.95 -23.84
N ALA A 302 -5.32 2.82 -23.43
CA ALA A 302 -5.50 1.52 -24.07
C ALA A 302 -6.95 1.03 -23.89
N VAL A 303 -7.47 1.10 -22.67
CA VAL A 303 -8.85 0.80 -22.27
C VAL A 303 -9.85 1.67 -23.01
N ASN A 304 -9.66 2.98 -23.03
CA ASN A 304 -10.59 3.91 -23.69
C ASN A 304 -10.73 3.64 -25.19
N ARG A 305 -9.69 3.14 -25.87
CA ARG A 305 -9.71 2.87 -27.32
C ARG A 305 -10.66 1.73 -27.73
N VAL A 306 -10.95 0.80 -26.83
CA VAL A 306 -11.81 -0.35 -27.10
C VAL A 306 -13.09 -0.34 -26.26
N ARG A 307 -13.38 0.78 -25.58
CA ARG A 307 -14.54 0.92 -24.71
C ARG A 307 -15.86 0.60 -25.42
N ALA A 308 -15.99 1.04 -26.67
CA ALA A 308 -17.16 0.81 -27.51
C ALA A 308 -17.19 -0.57 -28.21
N LEU A 309 -16.17 -1.43 -28.01
CA LEU A 309 -16.12 -2.76 -28.60
C LEU A 309 -17.13 -3.67 -27.90
N ASP A 310 -18.16 -4.06 -28.65
CA ASP A 310 -19.14 -5.07 -28.27
C ASP A 310 -18.62 -6.48 -28.61
N VAL A 311 -18.62 -7.37 -27.62
CA VAL A 311 -18.18 -8.76 -27.73
C VAL A 311 -19.33 -9.76 -27.55
N THR A 312 -20.59 -9.32 -27.51
CA THR A 312 -21.75 -10.20 -27.27
C THR A 312 -21.83 -11.34 -28.28
N ALA A 313 -21.60 -11.06 -29.57
CA ALA A 313 -21.57 -12.08 -30.62
C ALA A 313 -20.35 -13.01 -30.51
N GLU A 314 -19.23 -12.53 -29.99
CA GLU A 314 -18.04 -13.33 -29.71
C GLU A 314 -18.27 -14.29 -28.55
N LEU A 315 -18.85 -13.79 -27.46
CA LEU A 315 -19.25 -14.56 -26.30
C LEU A 315 -20.27 -15.65 -26.66
N ALA A 316 -21.22 -15.36 -27.57
CA ALA A 316 -22.18 -16.35 -28.05
C ALA A 316 -21.48 -17.52 -28.76
N ARG A 317 -20.46 -17.25 -29.58
CA ARG A 317 -19.67 -18.30 -30.25
C ARG A 317 -18.86 -19.14 -29.27
N LEU A 318 -18.21 -18.51 -28.29
CA LEU A 318 -17.41 -19.21 -27.28
C LEU A 318 -18.26 -20.07 -26.34
N ARG A 319 -19.48 -19.62 -26.00
CA ARG A 319 -20.45 -20.43 -25.26
C ARG A 319 -20.70 -21.77 -25.94
N ASP A 320 -20.83 -21.76 -27.26
CA ASP A 320 -21.17 -22.95 -28.03
C ASP A 320 -19.99 -23.94 -28.15
N THR A 321 -18.78 -23.56 -27.72
CA THR A 321 -17.59 -24.42 -27.74
C THR A 321 -17.25 -25.07 -26.41
N VAL A 322 -17.98 -24.77 -25.33
CA VAL A 322 -17.64 -25.23 -23.97
C VAL A 322 -18.51 -26.42 -23.54
N PRO A 323 -17.91 -27.47 -22.92
CA PRO A 323 -18.66 -28.61 -22.42
C PRO A 323 -19.77 -28.21 -21.42
N PRO A 324 -20.91 -28.91 -21.41
CA PRO A 324 -21.95 -28.71 -20.40
C PRO A 324 -21.38 -28.84 -18.98
N GLY A 325 -21.65 -27.85 -18.12
CA GLY A 325 -21.24 -27.85 -16.72
C GLY A 325 -19.80 -27.39 -16.45
N ALA A 326 -19.03 -26.99 -17.47
CA ALA A 326 -17.70 -26.43 -17.27
C ALA A 326 -17.77 -25.11 -16.49
N ARG A 327 -16.82 -24.92 -15.57
CA ARG A 327 -16.58 -23.68 -14.85
C ARG A 327 -15.81 -22.73 -15.76
N ILE A 328 -16.33 -21.51 -15.93
CA ILE A 328 -15.81 -20.56 -16.92
C ILE A 328 -15.34 -19.28 -16.24
N ALA A 329 -14.23 -18.71 -16.70
CA ALA A 329 -13.88 -17.32 -16.47
C ALA A 329 -13.80 -16.55 -17.79
N VAL A 330 -14.27 -15.30 -17.82
CA VAL A 330 -14.30 -14.45 -19.01
C VAL A 330 -13.58 -13.15 -18.73
N PHE A 331 -12.55 -12.85 -19.50
CA PHE A 331 -11.77 -11.61 -19.37
C PHE A 331 -12.10 -10.71 -20.55
N GLY A 332 -12.53 -9.49 -20.24
CA GLY A 332 -13.11 -8.57 -21.21
C GLY A 332 -14.55 -8.94 -21.54
N CYS A 333 -15.37 -9.19 -20.52
CA CYS A 333 -16.77 -9.60 -20.72
C CYS A 333 -17.69 -8.52 -21.29
N GLY A 334 -17.31 -7.24 -21.24
CA GLY A 334 -18.16 -6.14 -21.68
C GLY A 334 -19.32 -5.86 -20.72
N GLY A 335 -20.36 -5.19 -21.22
CA GLY A 335 -21.52 -4.77 -20.42
C GLY A 335 -22.83 -5.47 -20.79
N GLU A 336 -22.79 -6.46 -21.67
CA GLU A 336 -23.95 -7.23 -22.12
C GLU A 336 -23.53 -8.69 -22.37
N LEU A 337 -24.40 -9.62 -21.99
CA LEU A 337 -24.18 -11.06 -22.18
C LEU A 337 -25.25 -11.61 -23.13
N PRO A 338 -24.91 -12.53 -24.03
CA PRO A 338 -25.89 -13.10 -24.94
C PRO A 338 -26.93 -13.94 -24.18
N PRO A 339 -28.14 -14.14 -24.73
CA PRO A 339 -29.18 -14.95 -24.10
C PRO A 339 -28.71 -16.36 -23.75
N GLY A 340 -29.11 -16.87 -22.58
CA GLY A 340 -28.73 -18.20 -22.12
C GLY A 340 -27.25 -18.34 -21.77
N PHE A 341 -26.57 -17.25 -21.40
CA PHE A 341 -25.17 -17.31 -20.98
C PHE A 341 -25.00 -18.22 -19.76
N PRO A 342 -23.99 -19.10 -19.71
CA PRO A 342 -23.78 -20.00 -18.59
C PRO A 342 -23.33 -19.24 -17.33
N PRO A 343 -23.33 -19.88 -16.14
CA PRO A 343 -22.60 -19.39 -14.98
C PRO A 343 -21.12 -19.17 -15.31
N ALA A 344 -20.53 -18.06 -14.86
CA ALA A 344 -19.15 -17.69 -15.19
C ALA A 344 -18.59 -16.63 -14.24
N HIS A 345 -17.28 -16.64 -14.00
CA HIS A 345 -16.58 -15.50 -13.40
C HIS A 345 -16.32 -14.45 -14.47
N LEU A 346 -16.86 -13.24 -14.29
CA LEU A 346 -16.76 -12.16 -15.28
C LEU A 346 -15.74 -11.12 -14.83
N PHE A 347 -14.82 -10.78 -15.72
CA PHE A 347 -13.80 -9.76 -15.50
C PHE A 347 -13.84 -8.74 -16.64
N ASP A 348 -13.81 -7.46 -16.29
CA ASP A 348 -13.54 -6.37 -17.25
C ASP A 348 -12.83 -5.23 -16.51
N TYR A 349 -12.00 -4.49 -17.24
CA TYR A 349 -11.27 -3.34 -16.69
C TYR A 349 -12.09 -2.04 -16.75
N ASP A 350 -13.28 -2.07 -17.34
CA ASP A 350 -14.21 -0.94 -17.40
C ASP A 350 -15.38 -1.13 -16.43
N GLU A 351 -15.26 -0.50 -15.25
CA GLU A 351 -16.27 -0.52 -14.19
C GLU A 351 -17.66 -0.05 -14.67
N THR A 352 -17.70 0.92 -15.59
CA THR A 352 -18.95 1.44 -16.17
C THR A 352 -19.67 0.44 -17.05
N LEU A 353 -18.96 -0.53 -17.64
CA LEU A 353 -19.59 -1.62 -18.36
C LEU A 353 -20.05 -2.72 -17.42
N LEU A 354 -19.25 -3.04 -16.40
CA LEU A 354 -19.64 -4.00 -15.37
C LEU A 354 -20.92 -3.56 -14.65
N ALA A 355 -21.09 -2.26 -14.40
CA ALA A 355 -22.31 -1.70 -13.80
C ALA A 355 -23.59 -1.89 -14.64
N LYS A 356 -23.48 -2.29 -15.92
CA LYS A 356 -24.63 -2.64 -16.78
C LYS A 356 -25.06 -4.09 -16.63
N LEU A 357 -24.19 -4.95 -16.13
CA LEU A 357 -24.49 -6.36 -15.91
C LEU A 357 -25.42 -6.50 -14.67
N PRO A 358 -26.36 -7.44 -14.69
CA PRO A 358 -27.18 -7.72 -13.52
C PRO A 358 -26.31 -8.25 -12.38
N ASP A 359 -26.67 -7.90 -11.15
CA ASP A 359 -26.10 -8.50 -9.94
C ASP A 359 -26.61 -9.95 -9.82
N ASP A 360 -25.88 -10.87 -10.44
CA ASP A 360 -26.20 -12.30 -10.51
C ASP A 360 -25.10 -13.11 -9.80
N PRO A 361 -25.40 -13.78 -8.68
CA PRO A 361 -24.44 -14.64 -7.98
C PRO A 361 -23.88 -15.78 -8.83
N ALA A 362 -24.58 -16.22 -9.87
CA ALA A 362 -24.08 -17.21 -10.83
C ALA A 362 -23.07 -16.61 -11.81
N ARG A 363 -22.99 -15.28 -11.91
CA ARG A 363 -22.11 -14.55 -12.82
C ARG A 363 -21.43 -13.35 -12.14
N PRO A 364 -20.63 -13.57 -11.08
CA PRO A 364 -20.00 -12.48 -10.36
C PRO A 364 -19.07 -11.68 -11.28
N ALA A 365 -19.33 -10.39 -11.40
CA ALA A 365 -18.56 -9.42 -12.16
C ALA A 365 -17.51 -8.73 -11.28
N ARG A 366 -16.26 -8.64 -11.76
CA ARG A 366 -15.13 -8.06 -11.02
C ARG A 366 -14.35 -7.09 -11.90
N HIS A 367 -14.04 -5.92 -11.34
CA HIS A 367 -13.23 -4.90 -11.99
C HIS A 367 -11.76 -5.33 -11.97
N ALA A 368 -11.21 -5.73 -13.12
CA ALA A 368 -9.89 -6.35 -13.17
C ALA A 368 -9.19 -6.18 -14.53
N LEU A 369 -7.85 -6.08 -14.51
CA LEU A 369 -7.00 -6.27 -15.68
C LEU A 369 -6.85 -7.74 -16.02
N GLY A 370 -6.86 -8.60 -15.00
CA GLY A 370 -6.67 -10.03 -15.18
C GLY A 370 -5.21 -10.48 -15.26
N ILE A 371 -4.27 -9.64 -14.83
CA ILE A 371 -2.85 -10.03 -14.72
C ILE A 371 -2.58 -10.78 -13.41
N ARG A 372 -3.44 -10.59 -12.41
CA ARG A 372 -3.55 -11.41 -11.21
C ARG A 372 -4.96 -11.32 -10.67
N THR A 373 -5.67 -12.43 -10.55
CA THR A 373 -7.02 -12.47 -10.00
C THR A 373 -7.04 -13.07 -8.60
N VAL A 374 -8.17 -12.90 -7.93
CA VAL A 374 -8.45 -13.46 -6.61
C VAL A 374 -8.96 -14.91 -6.67
N LEU A 375 -9.12 -15.47 -7.87
CA LEU A 375 -9.53 -16.87 -8.02
C LEU A 375 -8.40 -17.80 -7.55
N PRO A 376 -8.73 -18.91 -6.87
CA PRO A 376 -7.77 -19.97 -6.56
C PRO A 376 -7.13 -20.57 -7.82
N ASP A 377 -6.04 -21.31 -7.63
CA ASP A 377 -5.49 -22.16 -8.68
C ASP A 377 -6.55 -23.20 -9.09
N ASP A 378 -6.65 -23.50 -10.39
CA ASP A 378 -7.62 -24.45 -10.96
C ASP A 378 -9.11 -24.16 -10.64
N ALA A 379 -9.43 -22.89 -10.35
CA ALA A 379 -10.78 -22.44 -10.02
C ALA A 379 -11.80 -22.63 -11.16
N VAL A 380 -11.34 -22.62 -12.41
CA VAL A 380 -12.17 -22.80 -13.61
C VAL A 380 -11.57 -23.83 -14.57
N ASP A 381 -12.40 -24.39 -15.44
CA ASP A 381 -11.95 -25.36 -16.44
C ASP A 381 -11.52 -24.64 -17.74
N VAL A 382 -12.21 -23.54 -18.08
CA VAL A 382 -11.99 -22.77 -19.30
C VAL A 382 -11.91 -21.27 -18.99
N VAL A 383 -10.89 -20.61 -19.54
CA VAL A 383 -10.75 -19.16 -19.53
C VAL A 383 -10.95 -18.60 -20.94
N TRP A 384 -11.81 -17.61 -21.08
CA TRP A 384 -12.04 -16.88 -22.33
C TRP A 384 -11.35 -15.53 -22.28
N LEU A 385 -10.44 -15.29 -23.23
CA LEU A 385 -9.81 -13.99 -23.47
C LEU A 385 -10.44 -13.34 -24.69
N THR A 386 -11.30 -12.34 -24.47
CA THR A 386 -12.04 -11.73 -25.58
C THR A 386 -11.21 -10.69 -26.34
N SER A 387 -11.70 -10.26 -27.51
CA SER A 387 -11.10 -9.15 -28.26
C SER A 387 -10.99 -7.85 -27.46
N ARG A 388 -11.78 -7.65 -26.39
CA ARG A 388 -11.63 -6.48 -25.49
C ARG A 388 -10.29 -6.47 -24.77
N MET A 389 -9.65 -7.62 -24.58
CA MET A 389 -8.35 -7.71 -23.93
C MET A 389 -7.20 -7.28 -24.86
N THR A 390 -7.45 -7.00 -26.15
CA THR A 390 -6.41 -6.64 -27.15
C THR A 390 -5.44 -5.55 -26.68
N PRO A 391 -5.87 -4.41 -26.09
CA PRO A 391 -4.94 -3.36 -25.71
C PRO A 391 -4.01 -3.78 -24.57
N LEU A 392 -4.52 -4.61 -23.65
CA LEU A 392 -3.78 -5.16 -22.53
C LEU A 392 -2.86 -6.30 -22.98
N TRP A 393 -3.33 -7.13 -23.91
CA TRP A 393 -2.58 -8.24 -24.51
C TRP A 393 -1.25 -7.80 -25.10
N ARG A 394 -1.21 -6.68 -25.84
CA ARG A 394 0.04 -6.18 -26.43
C ARG A 394 1.13 -5.88 -25.40
N ARG A 395 0.75 -5.44 -24.20
CA ARG A 395 1.68 -5.03 -23.14
C ARG A 395 1.95 -6.18 -22.16
N TRP A 396 0.93 -6.97 -21.82
CA TRP A 396 0.98 -7.92 -20.71
C TRP A 396 0.55 -9.35 -21.08
N ARG A 397 0.68 -9.74 -22.35
CA ARG A 397 0.39 -11.11 -22.82
C ARG A 397 0.93 -12.20 -21.89
N ALA A 398 2.21 -12.10 -21.48
CA ALA A 398 2.83 -13.10 -20.62
C ALA A 398 2.13 -13.22 -19.25
N HIS A 399 1.72 -12.09 -18.67
CA HIS A 399 1.07 -12.02 -17.36
C HIS A 399 -0.36 -12.52 -17.43
N LEU A 400 -1.11 -12.07 -18.45
CA LEU A 400 -2.46 -12.56 -18.72
C LEU A 400 -2.45 -14.07 -18.93
N LEU A 401 -1.54 -14.60 -19.75
CA LEU A 401 -1.42 -16.04 -19.98
C LEU A 401 -1.06 -16.79 -18.69
N ALA A 402 -0.06 -16.33 -17.95
CA ALA A 402 0.34 -16.95 -16.68
C ALA A 402 -0.85 -17.02 -15.70
N GLU A 403 -1.62 -15.93 -15.59
CA GLU A 403 -2.79 -15.90 -14.73
C GLU A 403 -3.92 -16.80 -15.25
N THR A 404 -4.22 -16.77 -16.55
CA THR A 404 -5.25 -17.66 -17.13
C THR A 404 -4.92 -19.14 -16.95
N HIS A 405 -3.64 -19.52 -17.09
CA HIS A 405 -3.19 -20.90 -16.87
C HIS A 405 -3.16 -21.29 -15.40
N ARG A 406 -2.94 -20.34 -14.49
CA ARG A 406 -3.02 -20.59 -13.06
C ARG A 406 -4.45 -20.93 -12.63
N ILE A 407 -5.43 -20.17 -13.11
CA ILE A 407 -6.83 -20.33 -12.69
C ILE A 407 -7.57 -21.42 -13.48
N GLY A 408 -7.08 -21.86 -14.63
CA GLY A 408 -7.73 -22.91 -15.41
C GLY A 408 -6.88 -23.58 -16.48
N GLY A 409 -7.32 -24.78 -16.88
CA GLY A 409 -6.55 -25.68 -17.74
C GLY A 409 -6.63 -25.38 -19.25
N SER A 410 -7.70 -24.73 -19.71
CA SER A 410 -7.88 -24.37 -21.13
C SER A 410 -8.07 -22.86 -21.31
N VAL A 411 -7.35 -22.25 -22.25
CA VAL A 411 -7.51 -20.84 -22.60
C VAL A 411 -7.98 -20.72 -24.05
N GLN A 412 -9.10 -20.03 -24.26
CA GLN A 412 -9.76 -19.88 -25.56
C GLN A 412 -10.04 -18.41 -25.86
N GLY A 413 -10.32 -18.10 -27.13
CA GLY A 413 -10.71 -16.76 -27.57
C GLY A 413 -9.86 -16.24 -28.72
N PRO A 414 -10.32 -15.15 -29.39
CA PRO A 414 -9.68 -14.64 -30.59
C PRO A 414 -8.22 -14.23 -30.41
N LEU A 415 -7.83 -13.85 -29.18
CA LEU A 415 -6.45 -13.47 -28.87
C LEU A 415 -5.49 -14.67 -28.79
N VAL A 416 -6.02 -15.86 -28.55
CA VAL A 416 -5.24 -17.11 -28.37
C VAL A 416 -5.31 -17.98 -29.62
N GLN A 417 -6.44 -17.96 -30.34
CA GLN A 417 -6.72 -18.81 -31.50
C GLN A 417 -6.60 -18.08 -32.85
N GLY A 418 -6.46 -16.74 -32.85
CA GLY A 418 -6.30 -15.93 -34.07
C GLY A 418 -4.83 -15.75 -34.50
N PRO A 419 -4.56 -15.44 -35.77
CA PRO A 419 -3.22 -15.09 -36.24
C PRO A 419 -2.82 -13.70 -35.71
N LEU A 420 -2.39 -13.61 -34.45
CA LEU A 420 -1.69 -12.46 -33.91
C LEU A 420 -0.17 -12.63 -34.07
N VAL A 421 0.22 -12.94 -35.31
CA VAL A 421 1.47 -12.49 -35.93
C VAL A 421 1.00 -11.76 -37.20
N GLN A 422 1.32 -10.47 -37.34
CA GLN A 422 0.86 -9.52 -38.38
C GLN A 422 -0.33 -8.60 -38.01
N VAL A 423 -0.23 -7.86 -36.90
CA VAL A 423 -0.65 -6.43 -36.92
C VAL A 423 0.53 -5.58 -36.47
N ALA A 424 1.62 -5.71 -37.22
CA ALA A 424 2.73 -4.78 -37.30
C ALA A 424 3.06 -4.61 -38.78
N ALA A 425 2.26 -3.78 -39.48
CA ALA A 425 2.58 -3.25 -40.83
C ALA A 425 1.51 -2.30 -41.43
N ALA A 426 0.39 -1.98 -40.76
CA ALA A 426 -0.66 -1.15 -41.37
C ALA A 426 -0.95 0.19 -40.65
N ALA A 427 -0.02 0.67 -39.82
CA ALA A 427 -0.12 2.00 -39.21
C ALA A 427 1.18 2.82 -39.29
N SER A 428 2.07 2.52 -40.24
CA SER A 428 3.18 3.41 -40.63
C SER A 428 3.02 4.02 -42.03
N VAL A 429 1.79 4.06 -42.55
CA VAL A 429 1.48 4.73 -43.84
C VAL A 429 0.23 5.59 -43.65
N ALA A 430 0.30 6.57 -42.74
CA ALA A 430 -0.61 7.72 -42.68
C ALA A 430 -0.12 8.74 -41.63
N ALA A 431 1.14 9.15 -41.74
CA ALA A 431 1.67 10.39 -41.16
C ALA A 431 3.03 10.63 -41.83
N GLY A 432 2.97 11.23 -43.02
CA GLY A 432 4.09 12.01 -43.55
C GLY A 432 4.07 13.39 -42.91
#